data_AF-A0A838UGN5-F1
#
_entry.id   AF-A0A838UGN5-F1
#
_cell.length_a   1.000
_cell.length_b   1.000
_cell.length_c   1.000
_cell.angle_alpha   90.00
_cell.angle_beta   90.00
_cell.angle_gamma   90.00
#
_symmetry.space_group_name_H-M   'P 1'
#
loop_
_entity.id
_entity.type
_entity.pdbx_description
1 polymer ?
#
loop_
_entity_poly.entity_id
_entity_poly.type
_entity_poly.pdbx_seq_one_letter_code
_entity_poly.pdbx_strand_id
1 'polypeptide(L)' 'MTQVIVVKAAFDPDAGVWYTESSDIHGLRIEACTLDALVARIPGAIQDLLEDGDGSDAIDIPIEVIAHASTRLRIPERA' A
#
# COMPACT_ATOMS: atom_id res chain seq x y z
N MET A 1 -6.51 -4.09 -22.71
CA MET A 1 -7.14 -3.78 -21.41
C MET A 1 -6.07 -3.12 -20.58
N THR A 2 -6.30 -1.92 -20.05
CA THR A 2 -5.31 -1.23 -19.21
C THR A 2 -5.25 -1.97 -17.87
N GLN A 3 -4.15 -2.69 -17.62
CA GLN A 3 -3.94 -3.36 -16.33
C GLN A 3 -3.62 -2.27 -15.29
N VAL A 4 -4.33 -2.26 -14.17
CA VAL A 4 -4.06 -1.38 -13.02
C VAL A 4 -3.59 -2.25 -11.88
N ILE A 5 -2.51 -1.84 -11.21
CA ILE A 5 -2.03 -2.53 -10.01
C ILE A 5 -2.75 -1.91 -8.81
N VAL A 6 -3.52 -2.71 -8.08
CA VAL A 6 -4.20 -2.24 -6.87
C VAL A 6 -3.37 -2.61 -5.65
N VAL A 7 -3.14 -1.64 -4.77
CA VAL A 7 -2.45 -1.81 -3.49
C VAL A 7 -3.37 -1.32 -2.37
N LYS A 8 -3.78 -2.24 -1.50
CA LYS A 8 -4.51 -1.93 -0.27
C LYS A 8 -3.53 -1.69 0.87
N ALA A 9 -3.65 -0.53 1.49
CA ALA A 9 -2.87 -0.15 2.66
C ALA A 9 -3.78 -0.05 3.88
N ALA A 10 -3.32 -0.58 5.00
CA ALA A 10 -3.98 -0.44 6.29
C ALA A 10 -3.07 0.32 7.26
N PHE A 11 -3.69 1.07 8.17
CA PHE A 11 -2.97 1.71 9.26
C PHE A 11 -2.98 0.82 10.50
N ASP A 12 -1.79 0.53 11.03
CA ASP A 12 -1.61 -0.11 12.32
C ASP A 12 -1.49 0.97 13.42
N PRO A 13 -2.47 1.11 14.32
CA PRO A 13 -2.45 2.13 15.36
C PRO A 13 -1.50 1.79 16.51
N ASP A 14 -1.16 0.52 16.72
CA ASP A 14 -0.26 0.08 17.78
C ASP A 14 1.20 0.38 17.40
N ALA A 15 1.56 0.21 16.13
CA ALA A 15 2.87 0.55 15.58
C ALA A 15 2.97 1.98 15.03
N GLY A 16 1.84 2.63 14.74
CA GLY A 16 1.80 3.99 14.19
C GLY A 16 2.29 4.06 12.74
N VAL A 17 2.11 2.98 11.97
CA VAL A 17 2.61 2.85 10.60
C VAL A 17 1.52 2.41 9.65
N TRP A 18 1.64 2.83 8.40
CA TRP A 18 0.90 2.28 7.26
C TRP A 18 1.65 1.09 6.70
N TYR A 19 0.94 0.02 6.37
CA TYR A 19 1.53 -1.17 5.75
C TYR A 19 0.67 -1.66 4.58
N THR A 20 1.30 -2.38 3.64
CA THR A 20 0.58 -3.06 2.57
C THR A 20 -0.18 -4.28 3.11
N GLU A 21 -1.51 -4.21 3.13
CA GLU A 21 -2.38 -5.31 3.55
C GLU A 21 -2.54 -6.34 2.43
N SER A 22 -2.71 -5.88 1.19
CA SER A 22 -2.93 -6.73 0.02
C SER A 22 -2.56 -6.00 -1.26
N SER A 23 -2.06 -6.71 -2.26
CA SER A 23 -1.67 -6.14 -3.55
C SER A 23 -1.80 -7.16 -4.66
N ASP A 24 -2.00 -6.70 -5.90
CA ASP A 24 -1.90 -7.54 -7.10
C ASP A 24 -0.48 -8.09 -7.32
N ILE A 25 0.55 -7.41 -6.79
CA ILE A 25 1.94 -7.87 -6.83
C ILE A 25 2.19 -8.82 -5.65
N HIS A 26 2.52 -10.07 -5.98
CA HIS A 26 2.89 -11.06 -4.97
C HIS A 26 4.22 -10.68 -4.32
N GLY A 27 4.29 -10.75 -2.99
CA GLY A 27 5.51 -10.42 -2.24
C GLY A 27 5.69 -8.95 -1.88
N LEU A 28 4.84 -8.04 -2.36
CA LEU A 28 4.90 -6.62 -1.98
C LEU A 28 4.50 -6.42 -0.52
N ARG A 29 5.51 -6.31 0.34
CA ARG A 29 5.36 -6.05 1.78
C ARG A 29 6.26 -4.89 2.19
N ILE A 30 5.66 -3.72 2.31
CA ILE A 30 6.35 -2.51 2.78
C ILE A 30 5.48 -1.76 3.78
N GLU A 31 6.13 -0.97 4.61
CA GLU A 31 5.50 -0.14 5.64
C GLU A 31 6.14 1.25 5.68
N ALA A 32 5.41 2.25 6.16
CA ALA A 32 5.93 3.60 6.35
C ALA A 32 5.16 4.37 7.42
N CYS A 33 5.79 5.38 8.01
CA CYS A 33 5.16 6.19 9.06
C CYS A 33 3.96 7.02 8.56
N THR A 34 3.88 7.30 7.26
CA THR A 34 2.79 8.07 6.64
C THR A 34 2.34 7.40 5.34
N LEU A 35 1.10 7.66 4.93
CA LEU A 35 0.57 7.15 3.67
C LEU A 35 1.37 7.67 2.47
N ASP A 36 1.75 8.94 2.48
CA ASP A 36 2.58 9.54 1.42
C ASP A 36 3.95 8.84 1.28
N ALA A 37 4.61 8.57 2.41
CA ALA A 37 5.87 7.83 2.41
C ALA A 37 5.69 6.38 1.94
N LEU A 38 4.54 5.75 2.20
CA LEU A 38 4.22 4.43 1.66
C LEU A 38 4.07 4.51 0.13
N VAL A 39 3.26 5.46 -0.36
CA VAL A 39 3.01 5.67 -1.80
C VAL A 39 4.30 5.93 -2.57
N ALA A 40 5.20 6.76 -2.03
CA ALA A 40 6.49 7.03 -2.65
C ALA A 40 7.40 5.79 -2.75
N ARG A 41 7.24 4.82 -1.84
CA ARG A 41 8.05 3.59 -1.81
C ARG A 41 7.50 2.46 -2.68
N ILE A 42 6.18 2.44 -2.96
CA ILE A 42 5.53 1.38 -3.73
C ILE A 42 6.21 1.15 -5.09
N PRO A 43 6.47 2.16 -5.94
CA PRO A 43 7.05 1.93 -7.27
C PRO A 43 8.44 1.29 -7.19
N GLY A 44 9.28 1.72 -6.24
CA GLY A 44 10.62 1.15 -6.06
C GLY A 44 10.57 -0.29 -5.55
N ALA A 45 9.66 -0.59 -4.63
CA ALA A 45 9.50 -1.95 -4.10
C ALA A 45 8.89 -2.91 -5.13
N ILE A 46 8.00 -2.43 -6.00
CA ILE A 46 7.47 -3.25 -7.10
C ILE A 46 8.57 -3.53 -8.12
N GLN A 47 9.41 -2.54 -8.46
CA GLN A 47 10.54 -2.73 -9.38
C GLN A 47 11.51 -3.80 -8.86
N ASP A 48 11.91 -3.70 -7.59
CA ASP A 48 12.80 -4.68 -6.93
C ASP A 48 12.25 -6.11 -7.02
N LEU A 49 10.93 -6.29 -6.88
CA LEU A 49 10.26 -7.59 -7.02
C LEU A 49 10.12 -8.07 -8.47
N LEU A 50 10.03 -7.16 -9.43
CA LEU A 50 9.91 -7.47 -10.85
C LEU A 50 11.26 -7.76 -11.51
N GLU A 51 12.38 -7.29 -10.94
CA GLU A 51 13.74 -7.56 -11.43
C GLU A 51 14.11 -9.06 -11.42
N ASP A 52 13.38 -9.91 -10.69
CA ASP A 52 13.46 -11.38 -10.77
C ASP A 52 12.73 -11.98 -11.99
N GLY A 53 11.97 -11.18 -12.74
CA GLY A 53 11.28 -11.57 -13.98
C GLY A 53 12.04 -11.12 -15.22
N ASP A 54 12.35 -12.08 -16.10
CA ASP A 54 13.09 -11.89 -17.36
C ASP A 54 12.64 -10.63 -18.12
N GLY A 55 13.58 -9.70 -18.31
CA GLY A 55 13.31 -8.32 -18.68
C GLY A 55 12.45 -8.14 -19.92
N SER A 56 11.52 -7.19 -19.87
CA SER A 56 10.93 -6.59 -21.07
C SER A 56 10.21 -5.29 -20.75
N ASP A 57 10.54 -4.27 -21.53
CA ASP A 57 9.85 -3.00 -21.78
C ASP A 57 9.39 -2.18 -20.56
N ALA A 58 9.76 -0.89 -20.55
CA ALA A 58 9.24 0.07 -19.58
C ALA A 58 7.75 0.31 -19.84
N ILE A 59 6.90 -0.56 -19.30
CA ILE A 59 5.45 -0.41 -19.35
C ILE A 59 5.04 0.53 -18.22
N ASP A 60 4.47 1.68 -18.58
CA ASP A 60 3.81 2.58 -17.64
C ASP A 60 2.48 1.95 -17.20
N ILE A 61 2.48 1.35 -16.00
CA ILE A 61 1.31 0.69 -15.43
C ILE A 61 0.76 1.59 -14.32
N PRO A 62 -0.52 2.02 -14.39
CA PRO A 62 -1.11 2.81 -13.33
C PRO A 62 -1.19 2.00 -12.03
N ILE A 63 -0.86 2.66 -10.91
CA ILE A 63 -0.94 2.09 -9.57
C ILE A 63 -2.04 2.83 -8.81
N GLU A 64 -3.01 2.09 -8.29
CA GLU A 64 -4.07 2.61 -7.43
C GLU A 64 -3.81 2.19 -5.98
N VAL A 65 -3.75 3.16 -5.07
CA VAL A 65 -3.52 2.91 -3.65
C VAL A 65 -4.80 3.20 -2.88
N ILE A 66 -5.34 2.18 -2.23
CA ILE A 66 -6.55 2.26 -1.41
C ILE A 66 -6.15 2.19 0.06
N ALA A 67 -6.26 3.30 0.76
CA ALA A 67 -5.92 3.39 2.18
C ALA A 67 -7.17 3.20 3.06
N HIS A 68 -7.09 2.27 4.02
CA HIS A 68 -8.10 2.06 5.03
C HIS A 68 -7.56 2.38 6.43
N ALA A 69 -8.21 3.32 7.12
CA ALA A 69 -7.97 3.61 8.53
C ALA A 69 -9.31 3.79 9.24
N SER A 70 -9.42 3.24 10.44
CA SER A 70 -10.60 3.40 11.29
C SER A 70 -10.19 3.90 12.68
N THR A 71 -11.03 4.75 13.28
CA THR A 71 -10.84 5.27 14.63
C THR A 71 -12.15 5.19 15.40
N ARG A 72 -12.07 5.10 16.73
CA ARG A 72 -13.24 4.92 17.59
C ARG A 72 -13.40 6.12 18.52
N LEU A 73 -14.57 6.77 18.44
CA LEU A 73 -14.98 7.80 19.39
C LEU A 73 -15.69 7.15 20.59
N ARG A 74 -15.25 7.45 21.82
CA ARG A 74 -16.01 7.11 23.03
C ARG A 74 -16.91 8.28 23.40
N ILE A 75 -18.22 8.04 23.45
CA ILE A 75 -19.22 9.03 23.88
C ILE A 75 -19.67 8.64 25.30
N PRO A 76 -19.67 9.57 26.28
CA PRO A 76 -20.21 9.30 27.60
C PRO A 76 -21.73 9.10 27.53
N GLU A 77 -22.25 8.08 28.20
CA GLU A 77 -23.68 7.89 28.37
C GLU A 77 -24.24 9.08 29.17
N ARG A 78 -25.23 9.79 28.60
CA ARG A 78 -25.94 10.84 29.35
C ARG A 78 -26.68 10.17 30.50
N ALA A 79 -26.24 10.48 31.73
CA ALA A 79 -26.97 10.18 32.97
C ALA A 79 -28.27 10.98 33.07
#